data_AF-A0AAD9Q580-F1
#
_entry.id   AF-A0AAD9Q580-F1
#
_cell.length_a   1.000
_cell.length_b   1.000
_cell.length_c   1.000
_cell.angle_alpha   90.00
_cell.angle_beta   90.00
_cell.angle_gamma   90.00
#
_symmetry.space_group_name_H-M   'P 1'
#
loop_
_entity.id
_entity.type
_entity.pdbx_description
1 polymer ?
#
loop_
_entity_poly.entity_id
_entity_poly.type
_entity_poly.pdbx_seq_one_letter_code
_entity_poly.pdbx_strand_id
1 'polypeptide(L)'
;MTLEKLPGIRGDLVRTDPEWENWDFSKLSEAIRLWLRRNPSDSNNTADRELIEQRNRRRERPSKLYQARGQEYNPKECVYCGDVGHKSIECQKINSTYERKRILAKRKLCFNCATPNHRAAECYSKSTCQHCRKRHHTSICDRKPIFTISAKDETEQMETLSIRSGGAGFAV
;
A
#
# COMPACT_ATOMS: atom_id res chain seq x y z
N MET A 1 -3.85 -10.42 35.06
CA MET A 1 -2.70 -11.26 34.64
C MET A 1 -2.93 -11.84 33.24
N THR A 2 -1.87 -12.24 32.52
CA THR A 2 -1.87 -12.60 31.08
C THR A 2 -2.34 -14.01 30.73
N LEU A 3 -2.90 -14.78 31.67
CA LEU A 3 -3.36 -16.16 31.42
C LEU A 3 -4.49 -16.26 30.37
N GLU A 4 -5.27 -15.20 30.18
CA GLU A 4 -6.21 -15.04 29.06
C GLU A 4 -5.53 -15.21 27.68
N LYS A 5 -4.22 -14.93 27.59
CA LYS A 5 -3.45 -15.07 26.36
C LYS A 5 -2.99 -16.50 26.07
N LEU A 6 -3.30 -17.46 26.95
CA LEU A 6 -2.90 -18.87 26.83
C LEU A 6 -4.12 -19.81 26.85
N PRO A 7 -5.15 -19.59 26.01
CA PRO A 7 -6.40 -20.34 26.11
C PRO A 7 -6.22 -21.85 25.93
N GLY A 8 -5.22 -22.28 25.15
CA GLY A 8 -4.97 -23.71 24.87
C GLY A 8 -4.37 -24.50 26.03
N ILE A 9 -3.76 -23.85 27.02
CA ILE A 9 -3.09 -24.53 28.15
C ILE A 9 -3.55 -24.03 29.52
N ARG A 10 -4.32 -22.94 29.55
CA ARG A 10 -4.81 -22.33 30.80
C ARG A 10 -5.56 -23.33 31.67
N GLY A 11 -6.48 -24.10 31.08
CA GLY A 11 -7.28 -25.07 31.82
C GLY A 11 -6.43 -26.06 32.60
N ASP A 12 -5.34 -26.55 31.99
CA ASP A 12 -4.41 -27.47 32.62
C ASP A 12 -3.55 -26.82 33.69
N LEU A 13 -3.14 -25.57 33.47
CA LEU A 13 -2.29 -24.83 34.40
C LEU A 13 -3.03 -24.53 35.70
N VAL A 14 -4.29 -24.11 35.60
CA VAL A 14 -5.05 -23.61 36.76
C VAL A 14 -5.97 -24.64 37.40
N ARG A 15 -6.04 -25.86 36.83
CA ARG A 15 -6.96 -26.93 37.27
C ARG A 15 -6.89 -27.22 38.77
N THR A 16 -5.72 -27.09 39.37
CA THR A 16 -5.45 -27.47 40.76
C THR A 16 -5.43 -26.30 41.73
N ASP A 17 -5.65 -25.07 41.27
CA ASP A 17 -5.54 -23.87 42.11
C ASP A 17 -6.70 -22.90 41.82
N PRO A 18 -7.69 -22.76 42.72
CA PRO A 18 -8.81 -21.85 42.54
C PRO A 18 -8.41 -20.36 42.66
N GLU A 19 -7.26 -20.05 43.26
CA GLU A 19 -6.75 -18.68 43.43
C GLU A 19 -5.78 -18.28 42.30
N TRP A 20 -5.90 -18.92 41.14
CA TRP A 20 -5.01 -18.70 40.00
C TRP A 20 -5.02 -17.27 39.46
N GLU A 21 -6.11 -16.53 39.68
CA GLU A 21 -6.25 -15.12 39.29
C GLU A 21 -5.28 -14.20 40.05
N ASN A 22 -4.87 -14.62 41.25
CA ASN A 22 -3.98 -13.89 42.14
C ASN A 22 -2.51 -14.31 42.01
N TRP A 23 -2.20 -15.19 41.05
CA TRP A 23 -0.81 -15.59 40.82
C TRP A 23 0.06 -14.37 40.51
N ASP A 24 1.30 -14.43 40.98
CA ASP A 24 2.38 -13.53 40.58
C ASP A 24 3.21 -14.18 39.45
N PHE A 25 4.13 -13.41 38.86
CA PHE A 25 4.93 -13.92 37.74
C PHE A 25 5.72 -15.17 38.12
N SER A 26 6.21 -15.23 39.36
CA SER A 26 6.95 -16.37 39.90
C SER A 26 6.10 -17.64 39.84
N LYS A 27 4.89 -17.60 40.40
CA LYS A 27 3.96 -18.74 40.42
C LYS A 27 3.51 -19.14 39.02
N LEU A 28 3.24 -18.16 38.14
CA LEU A 28 2.91 -18.42 36.74
C LEU A 28 4.07 -19.11 35.99
N SER A 29 5.30 -18.59 36.12
CA SER A 29 6.47 -19.13 35.43
C SER A 29 6.77 -20.58 35.87
N GLU A 30 6.61 -20.87 37.15
CA GLU A 30 6.81 -22.21 37.70
C GLU A 30 5.72 -23.18 37.23
N ALA A 31 4.46 -22.74 37.20
CA ALA A 31 3.36 -23.55 36.66
C ALA A 31 3.58 -23.91 35.18
N ILE A 32 4.00 -22.94 34.35
CA ILE A 32 4.34 -23.17 32.94
C ILE A 32 5.51 -24.16 32.81
N ARG A 33 6.56 -23.98 33.62
CA ARG A 33 7.74 -24.87 33.63
C ARG A 33 7.36 -26.32 33.96
N LEU A 34 6.51 -26.52 34.96
CA LEU A 34 6.02 -27.85 35.34
C LEU A 34 5.10 -28.46 34.28
N TRP A 35 4.24 -27.64 33.65
CA TRP A 35 3.38 -28.09 32.56
C TRP A 35 4.19 -28.53 31.34
N LEU A 36 5.23 -27.80 30.94
CA LEU A 36 6.14 -28.19 29.86
C LEU A 36 6.88 -29.50 30.13
N ARG A 37 7.24 -29.78 31.40
CA ARG A 37 7.86 -31.05 31.79
C ARG A 37 6.89 -32.23 31.66
N ARG A 38 5.61 -32.01 31.95
CA ARG A 38 4.55 -33.05 31.86
C ARG A 38 4.04 -33.24 30.44
N ASN A 39 4.18 -32.23 29.60
CA ASN A 39 3.80 -32.22 28.20
C ASN A 39 5.05 -31.96 27.35
N PRO A 40 6.01 -32.92 27.31
CA PRO A 40 7.14 -32.81 26.41
C PRO A 40 6.58 -32.70 25.00
N SER A 41 6.75 -31.53 24.40
CA SER A 41 6.42 -31.35 23.00
C SER A 41 7.44 -32.13 22.17
N ASP A 42 6.99 -32.77 21.10
CA ASP A 42 7.86 -33.22 20.00
C ASP A 42 8.45 -32.02 19.25
N SER A 43 8.99 -31.03 19.96
CA SER A 43 9.75 -29.91 19.41
C SER A 43 11.01 -30.37 18.66
N ASN A 44 11.34 -31.67 18.75
CA ASN A 44 12.35 -32.35 17.95
C ASN A 44 11.76 -33.07 16.72
N ASN A 45 10.48 -32.88 16.38
CA ASN A 45 9.97 -33.29 15.09
C ASN A 45 10.74 -32.48 14.05
N THR A 46 11.64 -33.17 13.36
CA THR A 46 12.53 -32.61 12.34
C THR A 46 11.72 -31.87 11.28
N ALA A 47 10.49 -32.31 11.00
CA ALA A 47 9.58 -31.66 10.06
C ALA A 47 9.12 -30.28 10.53
N ASP A 48 8.74 -30.11 11.80
CA ASP A 48 8.33 -28.80 12.32
C ASP A 48 9.52 -27.84 12.44
N ARG A 49 10.69 -28.36 12.84
CA ARG A 49 11.96 -27.60 12.78
C ARG A 49 12.29 -27.19 11.35
N GLU A 50 12.17 -28.09 10.38
CA GLU A 50 12.39 -27.78 8.96
C GLU A 50 11.41 -26.75 8.43
N LEU A 51 10.13 -26.81 8.81
CA LEU A 51 9.11 -25.86 8.38
C LEU A 51 9.35 -24.47 8.98
N ILE A 52 9.69 -24.40 10.27
CA ILE A 52 10.06 -23.14 10.95
C ILE A 52 11.34 -22.58 10.32
N GLU A 53 12.33 -23.43 10.05
CA GLU A 53 13.61 -23.02 9.46
C GLU A 53 13.48 -22.63 7.98
N GLN A 54 12.64 -23.33 7.19
CA GLN A 54 12.29 -22.91 5.83
C GLN A 54 11.53 -21.58 5.83
N ARG A 55 10.62 -21.38 6.79
CA ARG A 55 9.89 -20.12 6.94
C ARG A 55 10.79 -18.98 7.39
N ASN A 56 11.76 -19.26 8.26
CA ASN A 56 12.80 -18.32 8.66
C ASN A 56 13.74 -18.01 7.50
N ARG A 57 14.22 -19.00 6.73
CA ARG A 57 14.98 -18.80 5.48
C ARG A 57 14.22 -17.94 4.44
N ARG A 58 12.89 -18.08 4.35
CA ARG A 58 12.06 -17.23 3.48
C ARG A 58 11.90 -15.80 4.01
N ARG A 59 11.93 -15.59 5.33
CA ARG A 59 11.89 -14.27 5.98
C ARG A 59 13.26 -13.59 5.97
N GLU A 60 14.30 -14.34 6.24
CA GLU A 60 15.72 -14.07 5.99
C GLU A 60 16.06 -14.26 4.50
N ARG A 61 15.11 -13.94 3.62
CA ARG A 61 15.53 -13.55 2.28
C ARG A 61 16.54 -12.43 2.53
N PRO A 62 17.82 -12.58 2.16
CA PRO A 62 18.79 -11.53 2.42
C PRO A 62 18.15 -10.27 1.89
N SER A 63 18.02 -9.24 2.74
CA SER A 63 17.85 -7.89 2.22
C SER A 63 18.85 -7.85 1.09
N LYS A 64 18.39 -7.65 -0.16
CA LYS A 64 19.28 -7.68 -1.33
C LYS A 64 20.49 -6.90 -0.88
N LEU A 65 21.60 -7.58 -0.62
CA LEU A 65 22.81 -6.91 -0.23
C LEU A 65 23.14 -6.25 -1.54
N TYR A 66 22.71 -4.99 -1.65
CA TYR A 66 23.06 -4.14 -2.75
C TYR A 66 24.57 -4.18 -2.66
N GLN A 67 25.18 -4.95 -3.57
CA GLN A 67 26.61 -4.85 -3.76
C GLN A 67 26.81 -3.38 -4.03
N ALA A 68 27.34 -2.67 -3.03
CA ALA A 68 27.81 -1.31 -3.19
C ALA A 68 29.09 -1.39 -4.03
N ARG A 69 28.95 -1.88 -5.28
CA ARG A 69 29.64 -1.18 -6.35
C ARG A 69 29.15 0.25 -6.17
N GLY A 70 30.06 1.18 -5.92
CA GLY A 70 29.76 2.60 -5.91
C GLY A 70 29.10 2.94 -7.25
N GLN A 71 27.80 2.72 -7.35
CA GLN A 71 27.01 3.24 -8.43
C GLN A 71 26.92 4.70 -8.05
N GLU A 72 27.72 5.50 -8.74
CA GLU A 72 27.50 6.93 -8.84
C GLU A 72 26.00 7.15 -8.90
N TYR A 73 25.47 7.91 -7.93
CA TYR A 73 24.06 8.23 -7.87
C TYR A 73 23.73 8.94 -9.17
N ASN A 74 23.09 8.22 -10.09
CA ASN A 74 22.62 8.76 -11.35
C ASN A 74 21.17 9.17 -11.11
N PRO A 75 20.89 10.46 -10.79
CA PRO A 75 19.52 10.92 -10.64
C PRO A 75 18.78 10.63 -11.95
N LYS A 76 17.59 10.03 -11.83
CA LYS A 76 16.79 9.71 -13.00
C LYS A 76 16.31 11.00 -13.65
N GLU A 77 16.63 11.17 -14.93
CA GLU A 77 16.07 12.24 -15.75
C GLU A 77 14.55 12.09 -15.89
N CYS A 78 13.88 13.23 -16.07
CA CYS A 78 12.47 13.27 -16.40
C CYS A 78 12.24 12.69 -17.80
N VAL A 79 11.31 11.73 -17.92
CA VAL A 79 11.04 11.04 -19.20
C VAL A 79 10.43 11.97 -20.27
N TYR A 80 9.98 13.16 -19.87
CA TYR A 80 9.36 14.14 -20.76
C TYR A 80 10.36 15.17 -21.26
N CYS A 81 11.09 15.81 -20.35
CA CYS A 81 11.98 16.92 -20.70
C CYS A 81 13.48 16.63 -20.53
N GLY A 82 13.87 15.50 -19.95
CA GLY A 82 15.27 15.12 -19.73
C GLY A 82 15.95 15.80 -18.53
N ASP A 83 15.25 16.69 -17.79
CA ASP A 83 15.86 17.33 -16.62
C ASP A 83 15.95 16.36 -15.43
N VAL A 84 17.02 16.44 -14.65
CA VAL A 84 17.23 15.63 -13.43
C VAL A 84 16.61 16.24 -12.16
N GLY A 85 16.07 17.46 -12.24
CA GLY A 85 15.61 18.23 -11.08
C GLY A 85 14.21 17.89 -10.55
N HIS A 86 13.44 17.04 -11.23
CA HIS A 86 12.07 16.69 -10.81
C HIS A 86 11.65 15.31 -11.29
N LYS A 87 10.59 14.75 -10.68
CA LYS A 87 10.00 13.49 -11.13
C LYS A 87 9.14 13.72 -12.34
N SER A 88 9.02 12.72 -13.21
CA SER A 88 8.19 12.81 -14.42
C SER A 88 6.73 13.20 -14.16
N ILE A 89 6.17 12.85 -13.00
CA ILE A 89 4.82 13.26 -12.58
C ILE A 89 4.68 14.77 -12.36
N GLU A 90 5.75 15.43 -11.92
CA GLU A 90 5.81 16.86 -11.57
C GLU A 90 6.22 17.74 -12.76
N CYS A 91 6.47 17.17 -13.94
CA CYS A 91 6.99 17.89 -15.09
C CYS A 91 6.07 19.02 -15.55
N GLN A 92 6.53 20.26 -15.44
CA GLN A 92 5.80 21.46 -15.86
C GLN A 92 6.04 21.81 -17.34
N LYS A 93 7.18 21.41 -17.93
CA LYS A 93 7.50 21.69 -19.34
C LYS A 93 6.50 21.01 -20.29
N ILE A 94 6.11 19.77 -19.99
CA ILE A 94 5.10 19.01 -20.73
C ILE A 94 3.92 18.76 -19.82
N ASN A 95 2.89 19.61 -19.90
CA ASN A 95 1.71 19.56 -19.03
C ASN A 95 0.53 18.77 -19.63
N SER A 96 0.44 18.69 -20.96
CA SER A 96 -0.68 18.06 -21.66
C SER A 96 -0.61 16.53 -21.54
N THR A 97 -1.70 15.91 -21.08
CA THR A 97 -1.79 14.44 -21.01
C THR A 97 -1.64 13.80 -22.39
N TYR A 98 -2.16 14.45 -23.43
CA TYR A 98 -2.02 14.02 -24.81
C TYR A 98 -0.56 13.99 -25.26
N GLU A 99 0.18 15.06 -24.99
CA GLU A 99 1.60 15.15 -25.35
C GLU A 99 2.44 14.13 -24.58
N ARG A 100 2.18 13.97 -23.27
CA ARG A 100 2.82 12.94 -22.45
C ARG A 100 2.58 11.54 -23.02
N LYS A 101 1.34 11.21 -23.41
CA LYS A 101 1.00 9.94 -24.09
C LYS A 101 1.79 9.78 -25.40
N ARG A 102 1.91 10.84 -26.22
CA ARG A 102 2.70 10.82 -27.46
C ARG A 102 4.18 10.57 -27.20
N ILE A 103 4.77 11.19 -26.18
CA ILE A 103 6.19 10.98 -25.83
C ILE A 103 6.44 9.53 -25.41
N LEU A 104 5.59 8.97 -24.54
CA LEU A 104 5.70 7.56 -24.13
C LEU A 104 5.58 6.62 -25.32
N ALA A 105 4.62 6.87 -26.23
CA ALA A 105 4.45 6.09 -27.45
C ALA A 105 5.67 6.18 -28.37
N LYS A 106 6.15 7.40 -28.64
CA LYS A 106 7.31 7.67 -29.50
C LYS A 106 8.58 7.00 -28.98
N ARG A 107 8.79 7.02 -27.65
CA ARG A 107 9.93 6.41 -26.97
C ARG A 107 9.72 4.92 -26.64
N LYS A 108 8.59 4.32 -27.05
CA LYS A 108 8.22 2.92 -26.79
C LYS A 108 8.29 2.55 -25.29
N LEU A 109 7.86 3.46 -24.44
CA LEU A 109 7.83 3.29 -22.99
C LEU A 109 6.49 2.74 -22.53
N CYS A 110 6.51 1.95 -21.46
CA CYS A 110 5.32 1.40 -20.84
C CYS A 110 4.42 2.53 -20.30
N PHE A 111 3.15 2.55 -20.70
CA PHE A 111 2.16 3.52 -20.20
C PHE A 111 1.83 3.40 -18.71
N ASN A 112 2.30 2.34 -18.02
CA ASN A 112 2.11 2.18 -16.57
C ASN A 112 3.30 2.69 -15.74
N CYS A 113 4.52 2.32 -16.12
CA CYS A 113 5.71 2.60 -15.31
C CYS A 113 6.76 3.49 -16.01
N ALA A 114 6.50 3.91 -17.25
CA ALA A 114 7.37 4.76 -18.05
C ALA A 114 8.79 4.20 -18.28
N THR A 115 8.96 2.87 -18.23
CA THR A 115 10.22 2.19 -18.57
C THR A 115 10.10 1.41 -19.88
N PRO A 116 11.21 1.12 -20.57
CA PRO A 116 11.18 0.40 -21.85
C PRO A 116 10.88 -1.10 -21.67
N ASN A 117 10.84 -1.81 -22.81
CA ASN A 117 10.81 -3.27 -22.95
C ASN A 117 9.50 -4.00 -22.69
N HIS A 118 8.40 -3.32 -22.34
CA HIS A 118 7.11 -3.99 -22.16
C HIS A 118 5.92 -3.04 -22.35
N ARG A 119 4.74 -3.61 -22.61
CA ARG A 119 3.46 -2.88 -22.67
C ARG A 119 2.78 -2.83 -21.30
N ALA A 120 1.80 -1.93 -21.12
CA ALA A 120 1.08 -1.79 -19.86
C ALA A 120 0.35 -3.08 -19.42
N ALA A 121 -0.15 -3.86 -20.38
CA ALA A 121 -0.79 -5.16 -20.13
C ALA A 121 0.18 -6.19 -19.53
N GLU A 122 1.44 -6.18 -19.97
CA GLU A 122 2.51 -7.10 -19.54
C GLU A 122 3.36 -6.51 -18.40
N CYS A 123 2.96 -5.36 -17.86
CA CYS A 123 3.75 -4.64 -16.87
C CYS A 123 3.73 -5.35 -15.51
N TYR A 124 4.88 -5.87 -15.08
CA TYR A 124 5.05 -6.47 -13.76
C TYR A 124 4.97 -5.46 -12.60
N SER A 125 5.02 -4.16 -12.90
CA SER A 125 4.84 -3.13 -11.87
C SER A 125 3.45 -3.22 -11.25
N LYS A 126 3.43 -3.24 -9.91
CA LYS A 126 2.22 -3.10 -9.11
C LYS A 126 1.77 -1.65 -8.95
N SER A 127 2.47 -0.70 -9.58
CA SER A 127 2.09 0.71 -9.57
C SER A 127 0.71 0.92 -10.17
N THR A 128 -0.10 1.71 -9.49
CA THR A 128 -1.41 2.17 -9.95
C THR A 128 -1.45 3.68 -9.90
N CYS A 129 -2.24 4.30 -10.77
CA CYS A 129 -2.46 5.73 -10.78
C CYS A 129 -2.94 6.23 -9.41
N GLN A 130 -2.32 7.30 -8.91
CA GLN A 130 -2.68 7.88 -7.62
C GLN A 130 -4.06 8.56 -7.63
N HIS A 131 -4.55 8.99 -8.81
CA HIS A 131 -5.84 9.67 -8.93
C HIS A 131 -7.02 8.71 -9.07
N CYS A 132 -6.88 7.64 -9.85
CA CYS A 132 -8.02 6.77 -10.17
C CYS A 132 -7.80 5.28 -9.86
N ARG A 133 -6.64 4.93 -9.28
CA ARG A 133 -6.26 3.55 -8.90
C ARG A 133 -6.25 2.52 -10.04
N LYS A 134 -6.33 2.95 -11.31
CA LYS A 134 -6.21 2.08 -12.49
C LYS A 134 -4.74 1.90 -12.90
N ARG A 135 -4.48 0.91 -13.75
CA ARG A 135 -3.13 0.56 -14.26
C ARG A 135 -2.66 1.50 -15.38
N HIS A 136 -2.18 2.67 -14.99
CA HIS A 136 -1.45 3.60 -15.85
C HIS A 136 -0.59 4.54 -15.01
N HIS A 137 0.38 5.19 -15.65
CA HIS A 137 1.25 6.17 -15.02
C HIS A 137 0.43 7.43 -14.64
N THR A 138 0.55 7.91 -13.40
CA THR A 138 -0.30 9.00 -12.88
C THR A 138 -0.30 10.26 -13.75
N SER A 139 0.84 10.59 -14.37
CA SER A 139 1.00 11.79 -15.20
C SER A 139 0.18 11.78 -16.50
N ILE A 140 -0.37 10.65 -16.92
CA ILE A 140 -1.22 10.51 -18.12
C ILE A 140 -2.68 10.19 -17.76
N CYS A 141 -3.04 10.34 -16.49
CA CYS A 141 -4.41 10.15 -16.03
C CYS A 141 -5.28 11.31 -16.51
N ASP A 142 -6.42 11.00 -17.12
CA ASP A 142 -7.40 12.01 -17.56
C ASP A 142 -8.33 12.45 -16.42
N ARG A 143 -8.26 11.82 -15.24
CA ARG A 143 -9.02 12.25 -14.06
C ARG A 143 -8.25 13.31 -13.29
N LYS A 144 -8.94 14.37 -12.89
CA LYS A 144 -8.42 15.35 -11.93
C LYS A 144 -8.03 14.63 -10.62
N PRO A 145 -7.01 15.10 -9.90
CA PRO A 145 -6.72 14.61 -8.56
C PRO A 145 -8.00 14.65 -7.73
N ILE A 146 -8.35 13.51 -7.13
CA ILE A 146 -9.40 13.46 -6.12
C ILE A 146 -8.82 14.17 -4.89
N PHE A 147 -8.92 15.49 -4.88
CA PHE A 147 -9.08 16.18 -3.61
C PHE A 147 -10.41 15.66 -3.09
N THR A 148 -10.40 14.99 -1.93
CA THR A 148 -11.62 14.60 -1.23
C THR A 148 -12.47 15.87 -1.09
N ILE A 149 -13.47 16.00 -1.95
CA ILE A 149 -14.49 17.04 -1.83
C ILE A 149 -15.27 16.64 -0.58
N SER A 150 -14.95 17.29 0.55
CA SER A 150 -15.92 17.38 1.63
C SER A 150 -17.17 18.02 1.02
N ALA A 151 -18.29 17.31 1.14
CA ALA A 151 -19.59 17.66 0.59
C ALA A 151 -19.99 19.10 0.95
N LYS A 152 -19.76 20.06 0.04
CA LYS A 152 -20.44 21.37 -0.03
C LYS A 152 -20.23 21.96 -1.43
N ASP A 153 -20.93 21.47 -2.45
CA ASP A 153 -21.31 22.32 -3.60
C ASP A 153 -22.40 21.65 -4.44
N GLU A 154 -23.66 21.85 -4.06
CA GLU A 154 -24.84 21.41 -4.83
C GLU A 154 -25.90 22.52 -4.95
N THR A 155 -25.52 23.81 -4.93
CA THR A 155 -26.52 24.90 -4.92
C THR A 155 -26.19 26.07 -5.84
N GLU A 156 -25.71 25.85 -7.06
CA GLU A 156 -25.55 26.97 -8.01
C GLU A 156 -25.84 26.64 -9.48
N GLN A 157 -26.79 25.75 -9.79
CA GLN A 157 -27.20 25.51 -11.19
C GLN A 157 -28.72 25.38 -11.46
N MET A 158 -29.61 25.86 -10.58
CA MET A 158 -31.06 25.83 -10.86
C MET A 158 -31.82 27.16 -10.79
N GLU A 159 -31.16 28.32 -10.64
CA GLU A 159 -31.85 29.62 -10.56
C GLU A 159 -31.83 30.51 -11.83
N THR A 160 -31.33 30.03 -12.98
CA THR A 160 -31.25 30.87 -14.20
C THR A 160 -32.35 30.65 -15.24
N LEU A 161 -33.37 29.84 -14.96
CA LEU A 161 -34.43 29.51 -15.94
C LEU A 161 -35.83 30.07 -15.66
N SER A 162 -36.04 30.92 -14.64
CA SER A 162 -37.38 31.47 -14.35
C SER A 162 -37.55 33.00 -14.49
N ILE A 163 -36.56 33.72 -15.03
CA ILE A 163 -36.67 35.17 -15.28
C ILE A 163 -36.61 35.47 -16.78
N ARG A 164 -37.51 34.85 -17.56
CA ARG A 164 -37.83 35.27 -18.93
C ARG A 164 -39.34 35.15 -19.17
N SER A 165 -40.12 35.89 -18.39
CA SER A 165 -41.52 36.15 -18.69
C SER A 165 -41.98 37.37 -17.89
N GLY A 166 -41.82 38.54 -18.49
CA GLY A 166 -42.26 39.81 -17.90
C GLY A 166 -41.81 41.01 -18.74
N GLY A 167 -42.44 41.22 -19.90
CA GLY A 167 -42.16 42.39 -20.74
C GLY A 167 -42.98 42.43 -22.02
N ALA A 168 -44.23 42.87 -21.94
CA ALA A 168 -44.97 43.46 -23.06
C ALA A 168 -46.11 44.33 -22.52
N GLY A 169 -45.76 45.55 -22.09
CA GLY A 169 -46.71 46.66 -22.05
C GLY A 169 -46.54 47.46 -23.33
N PHE A 170 -47.53 47.41 -24.22
CA PHE A 170 -47.60 48.26 -25.41
C PHE A 170 -48.66 49.32 -25.17
N ALA A 171 -48.25 50.59 -25.27
CA ALA A 171 -49.11 51.74 -25.38
C ALA A 171 -49.51 51.91 -26.85
N VAL A 172 -50.81 52.03 -27.15
CA VAL A 172 -51.46 53.08 -27.97
C VAL A 172 -52.91 53.16 -27.54
#